data_AF-A0A1D9GTR8-F1
#
_entry.id   AF-A0A1D9GTR8-F1
#
_cell.length_a   1.000
_cell.length_b   1.000
_cell.length_c   1.000
_cell.angle_alpha   90.00
_cell.angle_beta   90.00
_cell.angle_gamma   90.00
#
_symmetry.space_group_name_H-M   'P 1'
#
loop_
_entity.id
_entity.type
_entity.pdbx_description
1 polymer ?
#
loop_
_entity_poly.entity_id
_entity_poly.type
_entity_poly.pdbx_seq_one_letter_code
_entity_poly.pdbx_strand_id
1 'polypeptide(L)'
;MIAIFVRGASHRPIFIPTRVADTRSLQPSAGDFVSVFSIDGGVEYCIRLHGPVGPACWRGTILSIGREGVPAVVAQGIELDDVVEVDQSEMTNLIHCQRIG
;
A
#
# COMPACT_ATOMS: atom_id res chain seq x y z
N MET A 1 5.31 2.71 12.80
CA MET A 1 5.63 1.31 12.44
C MET A 1 4.32 0.67 12.01
N ILE A 2 4.15 0.45 10.71
CA ILE A 2 2.92 -0.11 10.15
C ILE A 2 3.06 -1.63 10.06
N ALA A 3 1.95 -2.31 10.31
CA ALA A 3 1.76 -3.72 10.01
C ALA A 3 1.05 -3.80 8.67
N ILE A 4 1.73 -4.31 7.64
CA ILE A 4 1.06 -4.70 6.41
C ILE A 4 0.51 -6.12 6.64
N PHE A 5 -0.80 -6.21 6.82
CA PHE A 5 -1.48 -7.50 7.06
C PHE A 5 -1.72 -8.25 5.77
N VAL A 6 -0.75 -9.08 5.38
CA VAL A 6 -0.87 -10.00 4.25
C VAL A 6 -1.85 -11.14 4.55
N ARG A 7 -2.97 -11.22 3.79
CA ARG A 7 -3.86 -12.41 3.76
C ARG A 7 -3.52 -13.40 2.62
N GLY A 8 -2.33 -13.29 2.03
CA GLY A 8 -1.73 -14.27 1.11
C GLY A 8 -0.83 -15.31 1.80
N ALA A 9 -0.18 -16.16 1.02
CA ALA A 9 0.38 -17.48 1.36
C ALA A 9 1.25 -17.59 2.64
N SER A 10 1.76 -16.49 3.16
CA SER A 10 2.62 -16.47 4.35
C SER A 10 1.85 -16.52 5.68
N HIS A 11 0.54 -16.23 5.72
CA HIS A 11 -0.33 -16.24 6.92
C HIS A 11 0.24 -15.48 8.15
N ARG A 12 1.27 -14.65 7.97
CA ARG A 12 1.97 -13.95 9.04
C ARG A 12 1.91 -12.45 8.77
N PRO A 13 1.59 -11.63 9.79
CA PRO A 13 1.65 -10.19 9.64
C PRO A 13 3.10 -9.77 9.35
N ILE A 14 3.31 -9.06 8.25
CA ILE A 14 4.62 -8.52 7.89
C ILE A 14 4.61 -7.05 8.24
N PHE A 15 5.55 -6.64 9.09
CA PHE A 15 5.69 -5.24 9.47
C PHE A 15 6.67 -4.58 8.53
N ILE A 16 6.17 -3.66 7.70
CA ILE A 16 7.02 -2.85 6.86
C ILE A 16 7.13 -1.46 7.47
N PRO A 17 8.33 -1.03 7.85
CA PRO A 17 8.55 0.36 8.21
C PRO A 17 8.45 1.18 6.92
N THR A 18 7.50 2.11 6.88
CA THR A 18 7.24 3.00 5.75
C THR A 18 7.61 4.44 6.14
N ARG A 19 7.58 5.37 5.18
CA ARG A 19 7.74 6.80 5.45
C ARG A 19 6.39 7.49 5.59
N VAL A 20 6.25 8.30 6.64
CA VAL A 20 5.15 9.27 6.74
C VAL A 20 5.25 10.25 5.57
N ALA A 21 4.21 10.26 4.75
CA ALA A 21 3.98 11.29 3.76
C ALA A 21 3.15 12.41 4.42
N ASP A 22 3.48 13.67 4.15
CA ASP A 22 2.72 14.79 4.71
C ASP A 22 1.42 15.00 3.90
N THR A 23 0.43 14.13 4.14
CA THR A 23 -0.75 13.96 3.28
C THR A 23 -2.06 14.19 3.99
N ARG A 24 -2.10 15.18 4.90
CA ARG A 24 -3.30 15.60 5.66
C ARG A 24 -4.55 15.95 4.81
N SER A 25 -4.45 15.96 3.48
CA SER A 25 -5.53 16.28 2.55
C SER A 25 -5.95 15.15 1.60
N LEU A 26 -5.29 13.98 1.59
CA LEU A 26 -5.69 12.88 0.71
C LEU A 26 -7.00 12.28 1.24
N GLN A 27 -8.07 12.24 0.44
CA GLN A 27 -9.31 11.55 0.80
C GLN A 27 -9.45 10.30 -0.07
N PRO A 28 -8.79 9.18 0.30
CA PRO A 28 -8.88 7.95 -0.45
C PRO A 28 -10.32 7.44 -0.55
N SER A 29 -10.62 6.81 -1.67
CA SER A 29 -11.88 6.12 -1.95
C SER A 29 -11.61 4.67 -2.36
N ALA A 30 -12.62 3.82 -2.21
CA ALA A 30 -12.54 2.45 -2.71
C ALA A 30 -12.35 2.45 -4.23
N GLY A 31 -11.37 1.69 -4.71
CA GLY A 31 -10.96 1.62 -6.11
C GLY A 31 -9.76 2.50 -6.46
N ASP A 32 -9.38 3.44 -5.59
CA ASP A 32 -8.20 4.28 -5.80
C ASP A 32 -6.90 3.48 -5.70
N PHE A 33 -5.84 4.03 -6.29
CA PHE A 33 -4.51 3.46 -6.25
C PHE A 33 -3.60 4.35 -5.41
N VAL A 34 -2.78 3.75 -4.56
CA VAL A 34 -1.81 4.48 -3.74
C VAL A 34 -0.41 3.91 -3.85
N SER A 35 0.57 4.80 -3.82
CA SER A 35 1.97 4.42 -3.60
C SER A 35 2.30 4.45 -2.11
N VAL A 36 3.09 3.48 -1.66
CA VAL A 36 3.70 3.43 -0.32
C VAL A 36 5.17 3.08 -0.47
N PHE A 37 6.04 3.81 0.22
CA PHE A 37 7.49 3.56 0.19
C PHE A 37 7.99 2.98 1.50
N SER A 38 8.91 2.02 1.42
CA SER A 38 9.68 1.56 2.58
C SER A 38 10.52 2.70 3.18
N ILE A 39 10.84 2.61 4.47
CA ILE A 39 11.57 3.66 5.20
C ILE A 39 12.96 3.94 4.61
N ASP A 40 13.62 2.89 4.12
CA ASP A 40 14.91 2.96 3.45
C ASP A 40 14.82 3.55 2.03
N GLY A 41 13.60 3.77 1.51
CA GLY A 41 13.35 4.28 0.16
C GLY A 41 13.67 3.28 -0.95
N GLY A 42 14.00 2.03 -0.60
CA GLY A 42 14.44 1.01 -1.55
C GLY A 42 13.29 0.29 -2.25
N VAL A 43 12.07 0.36 -1.72
CA VAL A 43 10.90 -0.35 -2.25
C VAL A 43 9.68 0.56 -2.31
N GLU A 44 8.98 0.53 -3.44
CA GLU A 44 7.67 1.14 -3.67
C GLU A 44 6.61 0.05 -3.88
N TYR A 45 5.46 0.20 -3.24
CA TYR A 45 4.31 -0.65 -3.41
C TYR A 45 3.16 0.15 -4.00
N CYS A 46 2.59 -0.32 -5.12
CA CYS A 46 1.33 0.22 -5.64
C CYS A 46 0.18 -0.65 -5.16
N ILE A 47 -0.79 -0.03 -4.50
CA ILE A 47 -1.87 -0.70 -3.79
C ILE A 47 -3.21 -0.19 -4.32
N ARG A 48 -4.09 -1.09 -4.75
CA ARG A 48 -5.48 -0.74 -5.03
C ARG A 48 -6.32 -0.86 -3.77
N LEU A 49 -6.96 0.23 -3.35
CA LEU A 49 -7.77 0.28 -2.14
C LEU A 49 -9.14 -0.37 -2.35
N HIS A 50 -9.58 -1.15 -1.37
CA HIS A 50 -10.90 -1.81 -1.36
C HIS A 50 -11.88 -1.13 -0.41
N GLY A 51 -11.39 -0.57 0.70
CA GLY A 51 -12.21 0.13 1.67
C GLY A 51 -11.50 0.39 3.00
N PRO A 52 -12.07 1.24 3.87
CA PRO A 52 -11.53 1.52 5.18
C PRO A 52 -11.70 0.31 6.12
N VAL A 53 -10.70 0.07 6.95
CA VAL A 53 -10.74 -0.92 8.06
C VAL A 53 -10.57 -0.26 9.43
N GLY A 54 -10.34 1.06 9.46
CA GLY A 54 -10.27 1.88 10.66
C GLY A 54 -10.30 3.38 10.32
N PRO A 55 -10.17 4.27 11.32
CA PRO A 55 -10.31 5.72 11.13
C PRO A 55 -9.36 6.35 10.10
N ALA A 56 -8.16 5.80 9.95
CA ALA A 56 -7.14 6.24 8.98
C ALA A 56 -6.48 5.05 8.26
N CYS A 57 -7.06 3.85 8.37
CA CYS A 57 -6.47 2.62 7.85
C CYS A 57 -7.35 2.05 6.73
N TRP A 58 -6.72 1.69 5.63
CA TRP A 58 -7.35 1.19 4.43
C TRP A 58 -6.83 -0.20 4.09
N ARG A 59 -7.74 -1.08 3.67
CA ARG A 59 -7.38 -2.37 3.09
C ARG A 59 -7.25 -2.23 1.58
N GLY A 60 -6.22 -2.84 1.00
CA GLY A 60 -5.99 -2.86 -0.44
C GLY A 60 -5.28 -4.12 -0.91
N THR A 61 -5.00 -4.23 -2.20
CA THR A 61 -4.23 -5.32 -2.81
C THR A 61 -3.01 -4.76 -3.53
N ILE A 62 -1.85 -5.39 -3.36
CA ILE A 62 -0.61 -5.06 -4.08
C ILE A 62 -0.78 -5.41 -5.55
N LEU A 63 -0.59 -4.43 -6.43
CA LEU A 63 -0.64 -4.61 -7.88
C LEU A 63 0.73 -4.45 -8.55
N SER A 64 1.65 -3.73 -7.91
CA SER A 64 3.04 -3.71 -8.34
C SER A 64 3.99 -3.47 -7.17
N ILE A 65 5.20 -3.99 -7.33
CA ILE A 65 6.31 -3.78 -6.41
C ILE A 65 7.47 -3.24 -7.26
N GLY A 66 8.00 -2.09 -6.89
CA GLY A 66 9.21 -1.51 -7.47
C GLY A 66 10.35 -1.57 -6.45
N ARG A 67 11.54 -2.03 -6.85
CA ARG A 67 12.75 -2.00 -6.03
C ARG A 67 13.82 -1.20 -6.74
N GLU A 68 14.27 -0.11 -6.14
CA GLU A 68 15.26 0.80 -6.73
C GLU A 68 14.90 1.24 -8.19
N GLY A 69 13.61 1.43 -8.45
CA GLY A 69 13.10 1.79 -9.78
C GLY A 69 12.94 0.64 -10.77
N VAL A 70 13.18 -0.61 -10.36
CA VAL A 70 13.03 -1.82 -11.18
C VAL A 70 11.81 -2.64 -10.73
N PRO A 71 10.99 -3.18 -11.65
CA PRO A 71 9.89 -4.08 -11.28
C PRO A 71 10.38 -5.31 -10.51
N ALA A 72 9.66 -5.68 -9.45
CA ALA A 72 9.91 -6.87 -8.65
C ALA A 72 8.60 -7.65 -8.45
N VAL A 73 8.72 -8.97 -8.27
CA VAL A 73 7.58 -9.86 -7.97
C VAL A 73 7.38 -10.00 -6.46
N VAL A 74 8.47 -9.88 -5.69
CA VAL A 74 8.48 -10.00 -4.22
C VAL A 74 9.45 -8.99 -3.63
N ALA A 75 9.07 -8.31 -2.55
CA ALA A 75 9.96 -7.52 -1.73
C ALA A 75 9.56 -7.59 -0.25
N GLN A 76 10.56 -7.73 0.63
CA GLN A 76 10.35 -7.80 2.09
C GLN A 76 9.30 -8.87 2.51
N GLY A 77 9.15 -9.93 1.71
CA GLY A 77 8.18 -11.01 1.95
C GLY A 77 6.74 -10.70 1.51
N ILE A 78 6.51 -9.54 0.87
CA ILE A 78 5.25 -9.18 0.21
C ILE A 78 5.34 -9.52 -1.26
N GLU A 79 4.28 -10.12 -1.78
CA GLU A 79 4.14 -10.53 -3.18
C GLU A 79 3.03 -9.71 -3.87
N LEU A 80 2.94 -9.86 -5.19
CA LEU A 80 1.77 -9.38 -5.92
C LEU A 80 0.50 -10.08 -5.43
N ASP A 81 -0.64 -9.40 -5.55
CA ASP A 81 -1.96 -9.87 -5.11
C ASP A 81 -2.15 -10.03 -3.60
N ASP A 82 -1.11 -9.78 -2.79
CA ASP A 82 -1.25 -9.73 -1.35
C ASP A 82 -2.23 -8.63 -0.93
N VAL A 83 -3.16 -8.99 -0.06
CA VAL A 83 -4.06 -8.04 0.60
C VAL A 83 -3.29 -7.39 1.74
N VAL A 84 -3.32 -6.08 1.87
CA VAL A 84 -2.54 -5.31 2.84
C VAL A 84 -3.40 -4.28 3.55
N GLU A 85 -2.97 -3.84 4.72
CA GLU A 85 -3.56 -2.71 5.44
C GLU A 85 -2.54 -1.57 5.49
N VAL A 86 -2.97 -0.38 5.09
CA VAL A 86 -2.12 0.81 4.94
C VAL A 86 -2.73 1.97 5.72
N ASP A 87 -1.91 2.66 6.50
CA ASP A 87 -2.28 3.92 7.13
C ASP A 87 -2.20 5.06 6.11
N GLN A 88 -3.21 5.92 6.10
CA GLN A 88 -3.32 7.05 5.20
C GLN A 88 -2.14 8.00 5.28
N SER A 89 -1.53 8.15 6.46
CA SER A 89 -0.34 9.00 6.64
C SER A 89 0.89 8.50 5.89
N GLU A 90 0.86 7.29 5.33
CA GLU A 90 2.01 6.67 4.65
C GLU A 90 1.77 6.45 3.16
N MET A 91 0.60 6.90 2.67
CA MET A 91 0.30 7.04 1.25
C MET A 91 1.03 8.26 0.70
N THR A 92 1.93 8.07 -0.26
CA THR A 92 2.71 9.15 -0.87
C THR A 92 2.06 9.72 -2.13
N ASN A 93 1.41 8.87 -2.93
CA ASN A 93 0.64 9.26 -4.11
C ASN A 93 -0.74 8.61 -4.03
N LEU A 94 -1.78 9.35 -4.45
CA LEU A 94 -3.15 8.84 -4.59
C LEU A 94 -3.63 9.13 -6.01
N ILE A 95 -4.03 8.09 -6.73
CA ILE A 95 -4.64 8.18 -8.05
C ILE A 95 -6.10 7.78 -7.90
N HIS A 96 -6.99 8.74 -8.10
CA HIS A 96 -8.42 8.48 -8.08
C HIS A 96 -8.86 7.72 -9.32
N CYS A 97 -9.57 6.62 -9.11
CA CYS A 97 -10.18 5.89 -10.20
C CYS A 97 -11.66 6.24 -10.31
N GLN A 98 -11.97 7.14 -11.25
CA GLN A 98 -13.34 7.42 -11.61
C GLN A 98 -13.85 6.31 -12.53
N ARG A 99 -14.92 5.65 -12.11
CA ARG A 99 -15.66 4.73 -12.97
C ARG A 99 -16.27 5.57 -14.10
N ILE A 100 -15.75 5.45 -15.31
CA ILE A 100 -16.37 6.03 -16.50
C ILE A 100 -17.68 5.26 -16.69
N GLY A 101 -18.80 5.94 -16.45
CA GLY A 101 -20.15 5.40 -16.58
C GLY A 101 -20.57 5.23 -18.03
#